data_AF-A0A7C0XK23-F1
#
_entry.id   AF-A0A7C0XK23-F1
#
_cell.length_a   1.000
_cell.length_b   1.000
_cell.length_c   1.000
_cell.angle_alpha   90.00
_cell.angle_beta   90.00
_cell.angle_gamma   90.00
#
_symmetry.space_group_name_H-M   'P 1'
#
loop_
_entity.id
_entity.type
_entity.pdbx_description
1 polymer ?
#
loop_
_entity_poly.entity_id
_entity_poly.type
_entity_poly.pdbx_seq_one_letter_code
_entity_poly.pdbx_strand_id
1 'polypeptide(L)' 'MSIQLTSIFGCASIGVYALATDEIVIIPSSISERKAERFGRWLNAKVIHTDIGSSSLVGVLACANSNGIILP' A
#
# COMPACT_ATOMS: atom_id res chain seq x y z
N MET A 1 15.67 -2.22 -14.00
CA MET A 1 14.41 -1.82 -13.32
C MET A 1 13.32 -2.76 -13.79
N SER A 2 12.72 -3.58 -12.92
CA SER A 2 11.65 -4.50 -13.30
C SER A 2 10.29 -3.91 -12.94
N ILE A 3 9.29 -4.11 -13.79
CA ILE A 3 7.90 -3.68 -13.53
C ILE A 3 7.11 -4.93 -13.16
N GLN A 4 6.43 -4.89 -12.02
CA GLN A 4 5.59 -5.99 -11.54
C GLN A 4 4.12 -5.64 -11.75
N LEU A 5 3.43 -6.43 -12.57
CA LEU A 5 2.00 -6.27 -12.78
C LEU A 5 1.22 -6.96 -11.65
N THR A 6 0.28 -6.24 -11.05
CA THR A 6 -0.58 -6.79 -10.01
C THR A 6 -1.94 -6.11 -10.02
N SER A 7 -2.82 -6.57 -9.14
CA SER A 7 -4.14 -5.97 -8.92
C SER A 7 -4.47 -6.05 -7.44
N ILE A 8 -5.29 -5.11 -6.94
CA ILE A 8 -5.85 -5.16 -5.59
C ILE A 8 -7.37 -5.29 -5.74
N PHE A 9 -7.97 -6.30 -5.10
CA PHE A 9 -9.38 -6.69 -5.30
C PHE A 9 -9.80 -6.90 -6.77
N GLY A 10 -8.87 -7.34 -7.62
CA GLY A 10 -9.11 -7.48 -9.06
C GLY A 10 -9.14 -6.15 -9.83
N CYS A 11 -8.92 -5.01 -9.17
CA CYS A 11 -8.86 -3.70 -9.77
C CYS A 11 -7.42 -3.33 -10.19
N ALA A 12 -7.27 -2.70 -11.35
CA ALA A 12 -6.00 -2.19 -11.85
C ALA A 12 -5.57 -0.88 -11.16
N SER A 13 -6.50 -0.18 -10.52
CA SER A 13 -6.25 1.07 -9.79
C SER A 13 -5.61 0.80 -8.42
N ILE A 14 -4.39 0.25 -8.42
CA ILE A 14 -3.67 -0.18 -7.22
C ILE A 14 -3.45 1.00 -6.24
N GLY A 15 -3.14 2.18 -6.75
CA GLY A 15 -2.89 3.39 -5.95
C GLY A 15 -4.09 3.91 -5.16
N VAL A 16 -5.30 3.42 -5.42
CA VAL A 16 -6.49 3.71 -4.59
C VAL A 16 -6.40 3.00 -3.24
N TYR A 17 -5.81 1.80 -3.24
CA TYR A 17 -5.77 0.90 -2.08
C TYR A 17 -4.41 0.87 -1.40
N ALA A 18 -3.33 1.24 -2.10
CA ALA A 18 -1.98 1.17 -1.59
C ALA A 18 -1.31 2.55 -1.62
N LEU A 19 -0.56 2.85 -0.56
CA LEU A 19 0.29 4.04 -0.47
C LEU A 19 1.74 3.60 -0.31
N ALA A 20 2.62 4.04 -1.19
CA ALA A 20 4.04 3.68 -1.16
C ALA A 20 4.90 4.93 -1.01
N THR A 21 5.96 4.80 -0.22
CA THR A 21 7.05 5.76 -0.04
C THR A 21 8.37 5.03 -0.23
N ASP A 22 9.52 5.70 -0.05
CA ASP A 22 10.82 5.04 -0.14
C ASP A 22 11.07 4.06 1.01
N GLU A 23 10.38 4.22 2.15
CA GLU A 23 10.65 3.44 3.37
C GLU A 23 9.51 2.47 3.73
N ILE A 24 8.26 2.85 3.46
CA ILE A 24 7.06 2.10 3.82
C ILE A 24 6.12 1.91 2.65
N VAL A 25 5.38 0.81 2.67
CA VAL A 25 4.19 0.59 1.84
C VAL A 25 3.02 0.19 2.72
N ILE A 26 1.93 0.93 2.62
CA ILE A 26 0.69 0.66 3.35
C ILE A 26 -0.25 -0.13 2.44
N ILE A 27 -0.68 -1.29 2.93
CA ILE A 27 -1.61 -2.20 2.25
C ILE A 27 -2.81 -2.45 3.18
N PRO A 28 -4.06 -2.47 2.67
CA PRO A 28 -5.25 -2.68 3.48
C PRO A 28 -5.27 -4.05 4.15
N SER A 29 -5.81 -4.14 5.36
CA SER A 29 -5.86 -5.39 6.15
C SER A 29 -6.66 -6.51 5.47
N SER A 30 -7.55 -6.12 4.56
CA SER A 30 -8.37 -7.01 3.73
C SER A 30 -7.57 -7.79 2.67
N ILE A 31 -6.28 -7.50 2.48
CA ILE A 31 -5.40 -8.21 1.56
C ILE A 31 -4.71 -9.37 2.29
N SER A 32 -4.46 -10.48 1.60
CA SER A 32 -3.72 -11.57 2.24
C SER A 32 -2.29 -11.15 2.58
N GLU A 33 -1.82 -11.53 3.76
CA GLU A 33 -0.50 -11.19 4.27
C GLU A 33 0.62 -11.55 3.28
N ARG A 34 0.56 -12.76 2.70
CA ARG A 34 1.49 -13.20 1.64
C ARG A 34 1.57 -12.24 0.45
N LYS A 35 0.43 -11.64 0.07
CA LYS A 35 0.37 -10.67 -1.03
C LYS A 35 0.89 -9.31 -0.57
N ALA A 36 0.59 -8.89 0.65
CA ALA A 36 1.12 -7.65 1.24
C ALA A 36 2.66 -7.70 1.34
N GLU A 37 3.22 -8.79 1.87
CA GLU A 37 4.68 -9.04 1.93
C GLU A 37 5.36 -8.97 0.57
N ARG A 38 4.64 -9.36 -0.49
CA ARG A 38 5.15 -9.30 -1.86
C ARG A 38 5.40 -7.85 -2.29
N PHE A 39 4.55 -6.90 -1.89
CA PHE A 39 4.79 -5.47 -2.14
C PHE A 39 6.04 -4.98 -1.43
N GLY A 40 6.25 -5.36 -0.16
CA GLY A 40 7.46 -4.99 0.57
C GLY A 40 8.74 -5.49 -0.09
N ARG A 41 8.74 -6.74 -0.57
CA ARG A 41 9.87 -7.30 -1.33
C ARG A 41 10.12 -6.60 -2.66
N TRP A 42 9.05 -6.25 -3.38
CA TRP A 42 9.17 -5.58 -4.68
C TRP A 42 9.65 -4.14 -4.58
N LEU A 43 9.18 -3.42 -3.57
CA LEU A 43 9.48 -2.01 -3.35
C LEU A 43 10.67 -1.79 -2.42
N ASN A 44 11.21 -2.87 -1.83
CA ASN A 44 12.24 -2.82 -0.80
C ASN A 44 11.86 -1.89 0.37
N ALA A 45 10.59 -1.94 0.79
CA ALA A 45 9.99 -1.07 1.79
C ALA A 45 9.27 -1.90 2.87
N LYS A 46 9.16 -1.37 4.09
CA LYS A 46 8.46 -2.02 5.19
C LYS A 46 6.94 -2.03 4.93
N VAL A 47 6.32 -3.19 5.04
CA VAL A 47 4.87 -3.33 4.86
C VAL A 47 4.16 -2.91 6.15
N ILE A 48 3.22 -1.98 6.03
CA ILE A 48 2.23 -1.64 7.05
C ILE A 48 0.90 -2.19 6.59
N HIS A 49 0.42 -3.24 7.26
CA HIS A 49 -0.80 -3.94 6.87
C HIS A 49 -1.99 -3.45 7.72
N THR A 50 -2.65 -2.38 7.27
CA THR A 50 -3.70 -1.71 8.04
C THR A 50 -4.66 -0.92 7.16
N ASP A 51 -5.83 -0.62 7.69
CA ASP A 51 -6.84 0.23 7.07
C ASP A 51 -6.78 1.65 7.68
N ILE A 52 -7.27 2.65 6.96
CA ILE A 52 -7.34 4.04 7.43
C ILE A 52 -8.81 4.41 7.62
N GLY A 53 -9.19 4.82 8.84
CA GLY A 53 -10.57 5.16 9.14
C GLY A 53 -11.56 4.00 8.88
N SER A 54 -11.14 2.77 9.15
CA SER A 54 -11.90 1.54 8.83
C SER A 54 -12.21 1.36 7.33
N SER A 55 -11.46 2.02 6.44
CA SER A 55 -11.59 1.92 4.99
C SER A 55 -10.32 1.36 4.36
N SER A 56 -10.51 0.51 3.35
CA SER A 56 -9.41 -0.06 2.55
C SER A 56 -8.86 0.92 1.50
N LEU A 57 -9.45 2.11 1.36
CA LEU A 57 -9.04 3.14 0.40
C LEU A 57 -7.84 3.97 0.90
N VAL A 58 -6.82 3.27 1.40
CA VAL A 58 -5.64 3.86 2.05
C VAL A 58 -4.95 4.90 1.17
N GLY A 59 -4.79 4.61 -0.13
CA GLY A 59 -4.12 5.51 -1.07
C GLY A 59 -4.94 6.73 -1.46
N VAL A 60 -6.25 6.75 -1.17
CA VAL A 60 -7.11 7.94 -1.33
C VAL A 60 -7.12 8.78 -0.05
N LEU A 61 -7.11 8.13 1.11
CA LEU A 61 -7.31 8.78 2.40
C LEU A 61 -6.04 9.40 2.99
N ALA A 62 -4.85 8.93 2.58
CA ALA A 62 -3.59 9.40 3.13
C ALA A 62 -2.62 9.88 2.06
N CYS A 63 -1.80 10.84 2.44
CA CYS A 63 -0.66 11.31 1.67
C CYS A 63 0.61 11.15 2.52
N ALA A 64 1.64 10.53 1.97
CA ALA A 64 2.88 10.28 2.68
C ALA A 64 4.10 10.46 1.78
N ASN A 65 5.22 10.74 2.42
CA ASN A 65 6.56 10.62 1.86
C ASN A 65 7.50 10.06 2.93
N SER A 66 8.79 10.01 2.64
CA SER A 66 9.81 9.48 3.55
C SER A 66 10.02 10.31 4.83
N ASN A 67 9.35 11.46 4.98
CA ASN A 67 9.46 12.34 6.14
C ASN A 67 8.19 12.36 7.01
N GLY A 68 7.09 11.77 6.57
CA GLY A 68 5.85 11.78 7.33
C GLY A 68 4.61 11.38 6.54
N ILE A 69 3.50 11.27 7.26
CA ILE A 69 2.18 10.90 6.73
C ILE A 69 1.12 11.86 7.27
N ILE A 70 0.19 12.26 6.40
CA ILE A 70 -1.01 13.02 6.74
C ILE A 70 -2.20 12.07 6.62
N LEU A 71 -3.03 12.06 7.68
CA LEU A 71 -4.23 11.25 7.83
C LEU A 71 -5.46 12.17 7.95
N PRO A 72 -6.66 11.67 7.61
CA PRO A 72 -7.92 12.39 7.79
C PRO A 72 -8.36 12.42 9.26
#